data_AF-A0A525W6Q9-F1
#
_entry.id   AF-A0A525W6Q9-F1
#
_cell.length_a   1.000
_cell.length_b   1.000
_cell.length_c   1.000
_cell.angle_alpha   90.00
_cell.angle_beta   90.00
_cell.angle_gamma   90.00
#
_symmetry.space_group_name_H-M   'P 1'
#
loop_
_entity.id
_entity.type
_entity.pdbx_description
1 polymer ?
#
loop_
_entity_poly.entity_id
_entity_poly.type
_entity_poly.pdbx_seq_one_letter_code
_entity_poly.pdbx_strand_id
1 'polypeptide(L)'
;MNLLKAIVFGMSTIYGGVLIYGLKQKWRWVTDPPEWMFAFYFPATVKVRYGPKSVEAAAYVTAWLHFVLGAVCLIPPLVDLILSWL
;
A
#
# COMPACT_ATOMS: atom_id res chain seq x y z
N MET A 1 11.55 16.01 -9.05
CA MET A 1 11.37 15.10 -7.89
C MET A 1 12.74 14.67 -7.38
N ASN A 2 13.05 14.76 -6.08
CA ASN A 2 14.33 14.23 -5.59
C ASN A 2 14.31 12.69 -5.60
N LEU A 3 15.46 12.05 -5.81
CA LEU A 3 15.59 10.59 -5.94
C LEU A 3 14.90 9.84 -4.80
N LEU A 4 15.02 10.36 -3.57
CA LEU A 4 14.38 9.78 -2.39
C LEU A 4 12.85 9.72 -2.52
N LYS A 5 12.18 10.80 -2.95
CA LYS A 5 10.72 10.81 -3.16
C LYS A 5 10.30 9.81 -4.24
N ALA A 6 11.07 9.70 -5.31
CA ALA A 6 10.82 8.73 -6.39
C ALA A 6 10.80 7.30 -5.85
N ILE A 7 11.81 6.96 -5.06
CA ILE A 7 11.96 5.64 -4.42
C ILE A 7 10.79 5.40 -3.46
N VAL A 8 10.45 6.37 -2.60
CA VAL A 8 9.36 6.25 -1.63
C VAL A 8 8.01 6.04 -2.32
N PHE A 9 7.66 6.85 -3.32
CA PHE A 9 6.38 6.72 -4.02
C PHE A 9 6.33 5.46 -4.89
N GLY A 10 7.44 5.08 -5.51
CA GLY A 10 7.58 3.80 -6.23
C GLY A 10 7.34 2.61 -5.31
N MET A 11 8.03 2.55 -4.16
CA MET A 11 7.84 1.48 -3.17
C MET A 11 6.42 1.46 -2.62
N SER A 12 5.82 2.62 -2.32
CA SER A 12 4.42 2.71 -1.88
C SER A 12 3.47 2.13 -2.92
N THR A 13 3.66 2.48 -4.20
CA THR A 13 2.82 1.99 -5.30
C THR A 13 2.94 0.47 -5.44
N ILE A 14 4.17 -0.04 -5.47
CA ILE A 14 4.43 -1.49 -5.56
C ILE A 14 3.82 -2.22 -4.37
N TYR A 15 4.05 -1.73 -3.16
CA TYR A 15 3.52 -2.32 -1.94
C TYR A 15 1.98 -2.34 -1.94
N GLY A 16 1.33 -1.24 -2.31
CA GLY A 16 -0.13 -1.19 -2.48
C GLY A 16 -0.62 -2.21 -3.50
N GLY A 17 0.06 -2.36 -4.64
CA GLY A 17 -0.25 -3.37 -5.66
C GLY A 17 -0.13 -4.81 -5.14
N VAL A 18 0.93 -5.10 -4.38
CA VAL A 18 1.13 -6.40 -3.72
C VAL A 18 0.02 -6.69 -2.71
N LEU A 19 -0.40 -5.70 -1.93
CA LEU A 19 -1.52 -5.86 -0.99
C LEU A 19 -2.84 -6.11 -1.72
N ILE A 20 -3.14 -5.38 -2.80
CA ILE A 20 -4.34 -5.61 -3.62
C ILE A 20 -4.33 -7.03 -4.19
N TYR A 21 -3.19 -7.50 -4.70
CA TYR A 21 -3.05 -8.86 -5.19
C TYR A 21 -3.22 -9.89 -4.08
N GLY A 22 -2.60 -9.67 -2.91
CA GLY A 22 -2.72 -10.53 -1.74
C GLY A 22 -4.15 -10.64 -1.22
N LEU A 23 -4.93 -9.56 -1.26
CA LEU A 23 -6.36 -9.58 -0.95
C LEU A 23 -7.14 -10.48 -1.92
N LYS A 24 -6.88 -10.36 -3.23
CA LYS A 24 -7.51 -11.23 -4.25
C LYS A 24 -7.16 -12.71 -4.03
N GLN A 25 -5.92 -13.00 -3.64
CA GLN A 25 -5.44 -14.36 -3.35
C GLN A 25 -5.73 -14.82 -1.91
N LYS A 26 -6.43 -14.01 -1.10
CA LYS A 26 -6.74 -14.29 0.31
C LYS A 26 -5.51 -14.68 1.13
N TRP A 27 -4.38 -14.00 0.92
CA TRP A 27 -3.17 -14.22 1.70
C TRP A 27 -3.44 -13.99 3.18
N ARG A 28 -3.16 -15.01 3.99
CA ARG A 28 -3.51 -15.02 5.42
C ARG A 28 -2.92 -13.85 6.19
N TRP A 29 -1.69 -13.42 5.89
CA TRP A 29 -1.07 -12.27 6.56
C TRP A 29 -1.71 -10.92 6.20
N VAL A 30 -2.54 -10.85 5.16
CA VAL A 30 -3.27 -9.65 4.72
C VAL A 30 -4.70 -9.67 5.27
N THR A 31 -5.38 -10.81 5.16
CA THR A 31 -6.79 -10.97 5.59
C THR A 31 -6.95 -11.30 7.07
N ASP A 32 -5.93 -11.88 7.68
CA ASP A 32 -5.87 -12.25 9.09
C ASP A 32 -4.43 -12.07 9.64
N PRO A 33 -3.92 -10.83 9.71
CA PRO A 33 -2.56 -10.57 10.15
C PRO A 33 -2.36 -11.05 11.60
N PRO A 34 -1.19 -11.62 11.92
CA PRO A 34 -0.75 -11.79 13.30
C PRO A 34 -0.83 -10.49 14.10
N GLU A 35 -1.21 -10.59 15.37
CA GLU A 35 -1.41 -9.40 16.22
C GLU A 35 -0.12 -8.57 16.34
N TRP A 36 1.04 -9.21 16.51
CA TRP A 36 2.34 -8.52 16.63
C TRP A 36 2.67 -7.56 15.47
N MET A 37 2.02 -7.71 14.30
CA MET A 37 2.17 -6.77 13.18
C MET A 37 1.52 -5.40 13.46
N PHE A 38 0.77 -5.22 14.55
CA PHE A 38 0.12 -3.96 14.90
C PHE A 38 1.10 -2.77 14.93
N ALA A 39 2.39 -3.02 15.17
CA ALA A 39 3.42 -2.00 15.26
C ALA A 39 3.77 -1.36 13.90
N PHE A 40 3.45 -2.01 12.78
CA PHE A 40 3.85 -1.54 11.45
C PHE A 40 2.83 -1.85 10.34
N TYR A 41 1.72 -2.52 10.64
CA TYR A 41 0.67 -2.84 9.67
C TYR A 41 -0.71 -2.45 10.22
N PHE A 42 -1.31 -1.42 9.61
CA PHE A 42 -2.56 -0.83 10.09
C PHE A 42 -3.73 -1.82 10.23
N PRO A 43 -3.97 -2.77 9.30
CA PRO A 43 -5.02 -3.77 9.48
C PRO A 43 -4.83 -4.66 10.73
N ALA A 44 -3.59 -4.89 11.17
CA ALA A 44 -3.33 -5.59 12.44
C ALA A 44 -3.72 -4.74 13.65
N THR A 45 -3.50 -3.42 13.60
CA THR A 45 -4.01 -2.49 14.63
C THR A 45 -5.55 -2.53 14.69
N VAL A 46 -6.22 -2.56 13.53
CA VAL A 46 -7.68 -2.69 13.45
C VAL A 46 -8.15 -4.01 14.04
N LYS A 47 -7.45 -5.12 13.77
CA LYS A 47 -7.74 -6.43 14.36
C LYS A 47 -7.74 -6.38 15.89
N VAL A 48 -6.68 -5.82 16.48
CA VAL A 48 -6.52 -5.74 17.95
C VAL A 48 -7.62 -4.87 18.57
N ARG A 49 -8.03 -3.79 17.91
CA ARG A 49 -8.98 -2.83 18.49
C ARG A 49 -10.46 -3.17 18.24
N TYR A 50 -10.78 -3.68 17.06
CA TYR A 50 -12.17 -3.87 16.57
C TYR A 50 -12.50 -5.32 16.24
N GLY A 51 -11.52 -6.23 16.27
CA GLY A 51 -11.70 -7.64 15.97
C GLY A 51 -11.48 -8.00 14.49
N PRO A 52 -11.50 -9.31 14.15
CA PRO A 52 -11.10 -9.82 12.84
C PRO A 52 -12.06 -9.43 11.71
N LYS A 53 -13.33 -9.17 12.01
CA LYS A 53 -14.36 -8.85 10.99
C LYS A 53 -14.09 -7.54 10.25
N SER A 54 -13.34 -6.62 10.86
CA SER A 54 -13.03 -5.30 10.28
C SER A 54 -11.71 -5.28 9.51
N VAL A 55 -10.93 -6.35 9.56
CA VAL A 55 -9.58 -6.42 8.97
C VAL A 55 -9.63 -6.30 7.46
N GLU A 56 -10.53 -7.04 6.80
CA GLU A 56 -10.60 -7.07 5.34
C GLU A 56 -10.88 -5.68 4.76
N ALA A 57 -11.86 -4.97 5.33
CA ALA A 57 -12.16 -3.59 4.94
C ALA A 57 -10.95 -2.66 5.16
N ALA A 58 -10.29 -2.75 6.31
CA ALA A 58 -9.10 -1.95 6.60
C ALA A 58 -7.93 -2.28 5.67
N ALA A 59 -7.76 -3.55 5.30
CA ALA A 59 -6.74 -4.00 4.37
C ALA A 59 -7.01 -3.48 2.95
N TYR A 60 -8.27 -3.49 2.49
CA TYR A 60 -8.64 -2.86 1.21
C TYR A 60 -8.32 -1.37 1.19
N VAL A 61 -8.71 -0.63 2.24
CA VAL A 61 -8.41 0.81 2.35
C VAL A 61 -6.90 1.03 2.34
N THR A 62 -6.15 0.28 3.14
CA THR A 62 -4.69 0.39 3.23
C THR A 62 -4.02 0.12 1.88
N ALA A 63 -4.45 -0.93 1.18
CA ALA A 63 -3.89 -1.35 -0.10
C ALA A 63 -4.12 -0.30 -1.19
N TRP A 64 -5.37 0.16 -1.34
CA TRP A 64 -5.73 1.18 -2.32
C TRP A 64 -5.12 2.54 -2.01
N LEU A 65 -5.02 2.91 -0.73
CA LEU A 65 -4.39 4.17 -0.33
C LEU A 65 -2.92 4.22 -0.74
N HIS A 66 -2.16 3.16 -0.46
CA HIS A 66 -0.74 3.07 -0.86
C HIS A 66 -0.57 3.09 -2.38
N PHE A 67 -1.44 2.36 -3.10
CA PHE A 67 -1.38 2.25 -4.55
C PHE A 67 -1.71 3.57 -5.24
N VAL A 68 -2.86 4.17 -4.92
CA VAL A 68 -3.36 5.38 -5.59
C VAL A 68 -2.50 6.58 -5.25
N LEU A 69 -2.21 6.82 -3.97
CA LEU A 69 -1.38 7.97 -3.58
C LEU A 69 0.06 7.82 -4.11
N GLY A 70 0.62 6.61 -4.02
CA GLY A 70 1.92 6.32 -4.62
C GLY A 70 1.94 6.64 -6.11
N ALA A 71 0.95 6.15 -6.87
CA ALA A 71 0.86 6.36 -8.30
C ALA A 71 0.68 7.84 -8.65
N VAL A 72 -0.24 8.55 -7.98
CA VAL A 72 -0.49 9.98 -8.22
C VAL A 72 0.75 10.82 -7.95
N CYS A 73 1.53 10.49 -6.93
CA CYS A 73 2.78 11.21 -6.63
C CYS A 73 3.95 10.81 -7.56
N LEU A 74 3.91 9.62 -8.15
CA LEU A 74 4.97 9.11 -9.04
C LEU A 74 4.76 9.52 -10.51
N ILE A 75 3.52 9.56 -10.99
CA ILE A 75 3.20 9.74 -12.42
C ILE A 75 3.66 11.10 -12.96
N PRO A 76 3.30 12.27 -12.38
CA PRO A 76 3.69 13.56 -12.96
C PRO A 76 5.20 13.71 -13.20
N PRO A 77 6.08 13.44 -12.22
CA PRO A 77 7.51 13.57 -12.44
C PRO A 77 8.10 12.47 -13.33
N LEU A 78 7.45 11.31 -13.44
CA LEU A 78 7.84 10.27 -14.41
C LEU A 78 7.53 10.72 -15.83
N VAL A 79 6.36 11.34 -16.05
CA VAL A 79 5.96 11.92 -17.34
C VAL A 79 6.91 13.06 -17.72
N ASP A 80 7.20 13.99 -16.80
CA ASP A 80 8.14 15.09 -17.02
C ASP A 80 9.54 14.56 -17.41
N LEU A 81 10.00 13.51 -16.74
CA LEU A 81 11.27 12.86 -17.07
C LEU A 81 11.22 12.33 -18.50
N ILE A 82 10.24 11.51 -18.86
CA ILE A 82 10.15 10.91 -20.21
C ILE A 82 10.14 11.99 -21.31
N LEU A 83 9.37 13.06 -21.11
CA LEU A 83 9.28 14.17 -22.06
C LEU A 83 10.60 14.95 -22.22
N SER A 84 11.47 14.97 -21.20
CA SER A 84 12.77 15.64 -21.31
C SER A 84 13.80 14.90 -22.20
N TRP A 85 13.53 13.64 -22.53
CA TRP A 85 14.38 12.82 -23.42
C TRP A 85 13.82 12.70 -24.86
N LEU A 86 12.66 13.31 -25.13
CA LEU A 86 12.00 13.36 -26.45
C LEU A 86 12.16 14.75 -27.07
#